data_AF-A0A3D8PME1-F1
#
_entry.id   AF-A0A3D8PME1-F1
#
_cell.length_a   1.000
_cell.length_b   1.000
_cell.length_c   1.000
_cell.angle_alpha   90.00
_cell.angle_beta   90.00
_cell.angle_gamma   90.00
#
_symmetry.space_group_name_H-M   'P 1'
#
loop_
_entity.id
_entity.type
_entity.pdbx_description
1 polymer ?
#
loop_
_entity_poly.entity_id
_entity_poly.type
_entity_poly.pdbx_seq_one_letter_code
_entity_poly.pdbx_strand_id
1 'polypeptide(L)'
;MFLTGNIISGEFDKQLNEFSLQKVKHFTTESSIKESQLKSLYNYLINHREETDGQIITLYDQMPIRLSQEEINLFISDLEKVQTMYTQGDQSI
;
A
#
# COMPACT_ATOMS: atom_id res chain seq x y z
N MET A 1 -6.56 -6.45 -11.92
CA MET A 1 -7.46 -5.27 -11.70
C MET A 1 -6.58 -4.10 -11.36
N PHE A 2 -6.61 -3.04 -12.17
CA PHE A 2 -5.75 -1.89 -11.95
C PHE A 2 -6.36 -0.91 -10.95
N LEU A 3 -5.57 -0.45 -9.99
CA LEU A 3 -5.91 0.57 -9.01
C LEU A 3 -5.04 1.81 -9.23
N THR A 4 -5.70 2.95 -9.43
CA THR A 4 -5.06 4.27 -9.40
C THR A 4 -5.50 4.99 -8.13
N GLY A 5 -4.66 4.94 -7.10
CA GLY A 5 -4.86 5.67 -5.86
C GLY A 5 -4.38 7.13 -5.96
N ASN A 6 -4.41 7.80 -4.83
CA ASN A 6 -3.90 9.16 -4.67
C ASN A 6 -2.37 9.18 -4.61
N ILE A 7 -1.78 8.21 -3.90
CA ILE A 7 -0.34 8.11 -3.72
C ILE A 7 0.21 6.80 -4.25
N ILE A 8 -0.54 5.71 -4.22
CA ILE A 8 -0.09 4.44 -4.82
C ILE A 8 -0.90 4.08 -6.05
N SER A 9 -0.27 3.43 -7.01
CA SER A 9 -0.97 2.77 -8.11
C SER A 9 -0.33 1.44 -8.45
N GLY A 10 -1.12 0.52 -8.96
CA GLY A 10 -0.67 -0.83 -9.22
C GLY A 10 -1.78 -1.74 -9.69
N GLU A 11 -1.44 -3.00 -9.87
CA GLU A 11 -2.36 -4.03 -10.32
C GLU A 11 -2.53 -5.12 -9.29
N PHE A 12 -3.79 -5.43 -8.98
CA PHE A 12 -4.14 -6.62 -8.23
C PHE A 12 -4.24 -7.85 -9.15
N ASP A 13 -3.40 -8.83 -8.90
CA ASP A 13 -3.45 -10.15 -9.50
C ASP A 13 -4.32 -11.08 -8.63
N LYS A 14 -5.48 -11.47 -9.16
CA LYS A 14 -6.42 -12.37 -8.47
C LYS A 14 -5.94 -13.83 -8.47
N GLN A 15 -5.13 -14.25 -9.43
CA GLN A 15 -4.62 -15.62 -9.49
C GLN A 15 -3.55 -15.83 -8.43
N LEU A 16 -2.69 -14.83 -8.23
CA LEU A 16 -1.63 -14.86 -7.23
C LEU A 16 -2.07 -14.34 -5.86
N ASN A 17 -3.24 -13.68 -5.79
CA ASN A 17 -3.73 -12.97 -4.61
C ASN A 17 -2.67 -11.99 -4.08
N GLU A 18 -2.16 -11.16 -5.00
CA GLU A 18 -1.04 -10.24 -4.77
C GLU A 18 -1.32 -8.89 -5.45
N PHE A 19 -0.88 -7.81 -4.81
CA PHE A 19 -0.93 -6.47 -5.37
C PHE A 19 0.45 -6.06 -5.86
N SER A 20 0.59 -5.92 -7.17
CA SER A 20 1.79 -5.39 -7.82
C SER A 20 1.78 -3.88 -7.72
N LEU A 21 2.50 -3.35 -6.74
CA LEU A 21 2.71 -1.91 -6.55
C LEU A 21 3.65 -1.39 -7.64
N GLN A 22 3.12 -0.52 -8.50
CA GLN A 22 3.85 0.02 -9.66
C GLN A 22 4.34 1.45 -9.46
N LYS A 23 3.69 2.19 -8.55
CA LYS A 23 4.05 3.58 -8.25
C LYS A 23 3.69 3.93 -6.83
N VAL A 24 4.55 4.74 -6.22
CA VAL A 24 4.34 5.37 -4.91
C VAL A 24 4.78 6.82 -5.02
N LYS A 25 3.86 7.76 -4.78
CA LYS A 25 4.07 9.20 -4.92
C LYS A 25 4.52 9.52 -6.34
N HIS A 26 5.80 9.89 -6.52
CA HIS A 26 6.41 10.18 -7.82
C HIS A 26 7.43 9.10 -8.24
N PHE A 27 7.61 8.07 -7.41
CA PHE A 27 8.56 7.00 -7.65
C PHE A 27 7.86 5.83 -8.34
N THR A 28 8.44 5.37 -9.44
CA THR A 28 8.07 4.11 -10.07
C THR A 28 8.76 2.98 -9.32
N THR A 29 7.98 1.99 -8.91
CA THR A 29 8.42 0.81 -8.18
C THR A 29 7.84 -0.43 -8.83
N GLU A 30 8.40 -1.60 -8.58
CA GLU A 30 7.74 -2.85 -8.93
C GLU A 30 7.93 -3.79 -7.74
N SER A 31 6.87 -3.92 -6.94
CA SER A 31 6.91 -4.74 -5.73
C SER A 31 5.60 -5.47 -5.57
N SER A 32 5.66 -6.79 -5.45
CA SER A 32 4.50 -7.60 -5.13
C SER A 32 4.25 -7.60 -3.64
N ILE A 33 3.05 -7.19 -3.25
CA ILE A 33 2.61 -7.13 -1.86
C ILE A 33 1.54 -8.21 -1.66
N LYS A 34 1.74 -9.09 -0.69
CA LYS A 34 0.72 -10.04 -0.21
C LYS A 34 -0.19 -9.40 0.83
N GLU A 35 -1.34 -10.00 1.08
CA GLU A 35 -2.30 -9.48 2.08
C GLU A 35 -1.67 -9.28 3.46
N SER A 36 -0.83 -10.22 3.91
CA SER A 36 -0.13 -10.13 5.20
C SER A 36 0.84 -8.95 5.25
N GLN A 37 1.61 -8.74 4.17
CA GLN A 37 2.53 -7.61 4.04
C GLN A 37 1.77 -6.28 3.97
N LEU A 38 0.66 -6.25 3.25
CA LEU A 38 -0.22 -5.08 3.19
C LEU A 38 -0.76 -4.72 4.58
N LYS A 39 -1.23 -5.70 5.35
CA LYS A 39 -1.68 -5.52 6.74
C LYS A 39 -0.55 -5.01 7.64
N SER A 40 0.66 -5.56 7.52
CA SER A 40 1.83 -5.08 8.27
C SER A 40 2.17 -3.62 7.94
N LEU A 41 2.18 -3.26 6.66
CA LEU A 41 2.44 -1.89 6.20
C LEU A 41 1.35 -0.93 6.66
N TYR A 42 0.07 -1.32 6.54
CA TYR A 42 -1.06 -0.54 7.01
C TYR A 42 -0.98 -0.26 8.50
N ASN A 43 -0.75 -1.30 9.32
CA ASN A 43 -0.63 -1.15 10.77
C ASN A 43 0.56 -0.25 11.15
N TYR A 44 1.69 -0.38 10.45
CA TYR A 44 2.83 0.49 10.64
C TYR A 44 2.46 1.96 10.37
N LEU A 45 1.79 2.25 9.25
CA LEU A 45 1.40 3.62 8.89
C LEU A 45 0.37 4.20 9.86
N ILE A 46 -0.62 3.41 10.30
CA ILE A 46 -1.61 3.82 11.31
C ILE A 46 -0.92 4.26 12.61
N ASN A 47 0.06 3.48 13.08
CA ASN A 47 0.77 3.78 14.32
C ASN A 47 1.61 5.06 14.25
N HIS A 48 1.97 5.52 13.05
CA HIS A 48 2.77 6.74 12.84
C HIS A 48 1.96 7.86 12.17
N ARG A 49 0.63 7.72 12.08
CA ARG A 49 -0.26 8.69 11.42
C ARG A 49 -0.26 10.06 12.08
N GLU A 50 -0.05 10.11 13.39
CA GLU A 50 -0.07 11.33 14.18
C GLU A 50 1.29 12.04 14.24
N GLU A 51 2.35 11.46 13.65
CA GLU A 51 3.68 12.06 13.63
C GLU A 51 3.74 13.23 12.64
N THR A 52 3.92 14.44 13.16
CA THR A 52 3.91 15.68 12.37
C THR A 52 5.16 15.86 11.51
N ASP A 53 6.29 15.25 11.88
CA ASP A 53 7.54 15.31 11.11
C ASP A 53 7.55 14.43 9.85
N GLY A 54 6.46 13.66 9.65
CA GLY A 54 6.37 12.61 8.64
C GLY A 54 7.20 11.39 9.00
N GLN A 55 7.17 10.37 8.15
CA GLN A 55 7.87 9.12 8.40
C GLN A 55 8.64 8.63 7.17
N ILE A 56 9.78 8.00 7.42
CA ILE A 56 10.55 7.31 6.37
C ILE A 56 10.12 5.86 6.36
N ILE A 57 9.53 5.41 5.24
CA ILE A 57 9.17 4.02 5.04
C ILE A 57 10.10 3.37 4.03
N THR A 58 10.43 2.10 4.27
CA THR A 58 11.15 1.28 3.28
C THR A 58 10.18 0.24 2.76
N LEU A 59 9.83 0.34 1.48
CA LEU A 59 8.96 -0.63 0.83
C LEU A 59 9.82 -1.77 0.27
N TYR A 60 9.84 -2.88 1.01
CA TYR A 60 10.40 -4.23 0.77
C TYR A 60 11.61 -4.46 -0.18
N ASP A 61 11.78 -3.75 -1.30
CA ASP A 61 12.93 -3.82 -2.22
C ASP A 61 13.41 -2.45 -2.74
N GLN A 62 12.87 -1.35 -2.20
CA GLN A 62 13.04 0.01 -2.74
C GLN A 62 13.83 0.94 -1.80
N MET A 63 14.24 2.07 -2.38
CA MET A 63 14.78 3.21 -1.65
C MET A 63 13.83 3.66 -0.53
N PRO A 64 14.36 4.10 0.63
CA PRO A 64 13.56 4.70 1.67
C PRO A 64 12.81 5.94 1.14
N ILE A 65 11.50 5.96 1.29
CA ILE A 65 10.63 7.04 0.86
C ILE A 65 10.20 7.84 2.09
N ARG A 66 10.44 9.14 2.06
CA ARG A 66 9.89 10.05 3.06
C ARG A 66 8.46 10.44 2.69
N LEU A 67 7.54 10.17 3.60
CA LEU A 67 6.14 10.57 3.53
C LEU A 67 5.86 11.69 4.53
N SER A 68 5.18 12.74 4.09
CA SER A 68 4.57 13.70 5.01
C SER A 68 3.38 13.08 5.74
N GLN A 69 2.88 13.74 6.79
CA GLN A 69 1.68 13.31 7.49
C GLN A 69 0.47 13.17 6.55
N GLU A 70 0.27 14.14 5.64
CA GLU A 70 -0.80 14.07 4.63
C GLU A 70 -0.62 12.87 3.71
N GLU A 71 0.61 12.60 3.28
CA GLU A 71 0.92 11.46 2.43
C GLU A 71 0.71 10.12 3.14
N ILE A 72 1.01 10.03 4.45
CA ILE A 72 0.70 8.86 5.26
C ILE A 72 -0.81 8.61 5.26
N ASN A 73 -1.62 9.65 5.46
CA ASN A 73 -3.08 9.54 5.42
C ASN A 73 -3.60 9.07 4.04
N LEU A 74 -3.04 9.62 2.94
CA LEU A 74 -3.39 9.19 1.58
C LEU A 74 -2.98 7.74 1.33
N PHE A 75 -1.81 7.33 1.82
CA PHE A 75 -1.30 5.97 1.68
C PHE A 75 -2.21 4.98 2.41
N ILE A 76 -2.56 5.28 3.66
CA ILE A 76 -3.51 4.48 4.44
C ILE A 76 -4.83 4.30 3.66
N SER A 77 -5.40 5.39 3.16
CA SER A 77 -6.67 5.33 2.41
C SER A 77 -6.57 4.48 1.14
N ASP A 78 -5.45 4.55 0.42
CA ASP A 78 -5.27 3.71 -0.76
C ASP A 78 -5.03 2.23 -0.39
N LEU A 79 -4.32 1.95 0.71
CA LEU A 79 -4.15 0.59 1.23
C LEU A 79 -5.47 -0.04 1.65
N GLU A 80 -6.39 0.72 2.24
CA GLU A 80 -7.75 0.23 2.56
C GLU A 80 -8.47 -0.24 1.30
N LYS A 81 -8.39 0.52 0.20
CA LYS A 81 -8.97 0.11 -1.09
C LYS A 81 -8.36 -1.19 -1.59
N VAL A 82 -7.04 -1.30 -1.55
CA VAL A 82 -6.33 -2.52 -1.96
C VAL A 82 -6.69 -3.68 -1.03
N GLN A 83 -6.85 -3.46 0.27
CA GLN A 83 -7.28 -4.47 1.24
C GLN A 83 -8.64 -5.07 0.86
N THR A 84 -9.59 -4.24 0.39
CA THR A 84 -10.90 -4.76 -0.05
C THR A 84 -10.78 -5.75 -1.22
N MET A 85 -9.74 -5.63 -2.05
CA MET A 85 -9.52 -6.53 -3.18
C MET A 85 -9.09 -7.94 -2.75
N TYR A 86 -8.35 -8.08 -1.64
CA TYR A 86 -8.03 -9.39 -1.07
C TYR A 86 -9.26 -10.03 -0.42
N THR A 87 -10.07 -9.25 0.30
CA THR A 87 -11.27 -9.77 0.96
C THR A 87 -12.39 -10.17 -0.01
N GLN A 88 -12.41 -9.60 -1.22
CA GLN A 88 -13.30 -10.03 -2.29
C GLN A 88 -12.92 -11.38 -2.92
N GLY A 89 -11.75 -11.94 -2.57
CA GLY A 89 -11.31 -13.28 -2.97
C GLY A 89 -11.80 -14.40 -2.03
N ASP A 90 -12.28 -14.07 -0.83
CA ASP A 90 -12.62 -15.03 0.23
C ASP A 90 -14.14 -15.22 0.41
N GLN A 91 -14.93 -15.10 -0.67
CA GLN A 91 -16.32 -15.58 -0.69
C GLN A 91 -16.37 -16.98 -1.30
N SER A 92 -15.88 -17.95 -0.54
CA SER A 92 -16.27 -19.35 -0.67
C SER A 92 -16.57 -19.87 0.75
N ILE A 93 -17.82 -19.64 1.19
CA ILE A 93 -18.46 -20.39 2.27
C ILE A 93 -19.74 -20.98 1.70
#